data_AF-A0A6P5A621-F1
#
_entry.id   AF-A0A6P5A621-F1
#
_cell.length_a   1.000
_cell.length_b   1.000
_cell.length_c   1.000
_cell.angle_alpha   90.00
_cell.angle_beta   90.00
_cell.angle_gamma   90.00
#
_symmetry.space_group_name_H-M   'P 1'
#
loop_
_entity.id
_entity.type
_entity.pdbx_description
1 polymer ?
#
loop_
_entity_poly.entity_id
_entity_poly.type
_entity_poly.pdbx_seq_one_letter_code
_entity_poly.pdbx_strand_id
1 'polypeptide(L)'
;MIPRDKKTNKWLPTGPTKVTSAIPQGHPPTLDNARVYREQLQKGCRALQTGDLDTAEKHFAAALRAVHVKHSNADKYKKEAEPLCRLSDVYPERGKKSKDGSDFTKAAAIRNAALVRARTEDKKDIKQTILQVSQLFVEHVLGIKEVVNTSDSDKHKSILKKDREHVEDKLKKIEQEIDPYSLDDDDPEIREVEKQRAEAIFTLFKATIVEQRKTFISGLVDECMEVMG
;
A
#
# COMPACT_ATOMS: atom_id res chain seq x y z
N MET A 1 41.67 -43.63 39.21
CA MET A 1 42.35 -43.14 38.00
C MET A 1 41.64 -43.67 36.77
N ILE A 2 40.82 -42.83 36.11
CA ILE A 2 40.58 -42.81 34.65
C ILE A 2 40.23 -41.33 34.33
N PRO A 3 40.90 -40.63 33.39
CA PRO A 3 40.78 -39.17 33.26
C PRO A 3 39.57 -38.71 32.42
N ARG A 4 39.09 -37.50 32.72
CA ARG A 4 38.06 -36.74 31.97
C ARG A 4 38.59 -36.30 30.60
N ASP A 5 37.84 -36.60 29.55
CA ASP A 5 38.12 -36.11 28.20
C ASP A 5 37.61 -34.67 27.98
N LYS A 6 38.49 -33.91 27.32
CA LYS A 6 38.37 -32.49 26.97
C LYS A 6 37.48 -32.32 25.73
N LYS A 7 36.46 -31.46 25.81
CA LYS A 7 35.74 -30.97 24.62
C LYS A 7 36.57 -29.88 23.94
N THR A 8 37.07 -30.15 22.75
CA THR A 8 37.69 -29.17 21.85
C THR A 8 36.69 -28.75 20.77
N ASN A 9 36.37 -27.46 20.76
CA ASN A 9 35.59 -26.81 19.72
C ASN A 9 36.45 -26.71 18.45
N LYS A 10 36.06 -27.41 17.38
CA LYS A 10 36.71 -27.27 16.08
C LYS A 10 36.08 -26.11 15.31
N TRP A 11 36.87 -25.05 15.15
CA TRP A 11 36.67 -24.01 14.15
C TRP A 11 36.62 -24.61 12.73
N LEU A 12 35.71 -24.12 11.90
CA LEU A 12 35.65 -24.41 10.47
C LEU A 12 36.64 -23.51 9.71
N PRO A 13 37.31 -23.99 8.64
CA PRO A 13 38.26 -23.18 7.90
C PRO A 13 37.57 -22.17 6.97
N THR A 14 38.02 -20.93 7.04
CA THR A 14 37.76 -19.86 6.07
C THR A 14 38.51 -20.11 4.76
N GLY A 15 37.77 -20.23 3.66
CA GLY A 15 38.26 -20.18 2.29
C GLY A 15 37.15 -19.67 1.36
N PRO A 16 37.46 -18.95 0.26
CA PRO A 16 36.45 -18.23 -0.51
C PRO A 16 35.74 -19.21 -1.45
N THR A 17 34.61 -19.76 -1.01
CA THR A 17 33.71 -20.46 -1.93
C THR A 17 33.05 -19.40 -2.81
N LYS A 18 33.52 -19.30 -4.05
CA LYS A 18 32.91 -18.48 -5.10
C LYS A 18 31.51 -19.05 -5.38
N VAL A 19 30.52 -18.61 -4.60
CA VAL A 19 29.11 -18.89 -4.87
C VAL A 19 28.76 -18.07 -6.09
N THR A 20 28.71 -18.72 -7.25
CA THR A 20 28.11 -18.17 -8.45
C THR A 20 26.61 -18.03 -8.16
N SER A 21 26.24 -16.91 -7.53
CA SER A 21 24.86 -16.46 -7.44
C SER A 21 24.41 -16.10 -8.85
N ALA A 22 23.87 -17.08 -9.56
CA ALA A 22 23.08 -16.81 -10.75
C ALA A 22 21.79 -16.14 -10.27
N ILE A 23 21.84 -14.82 -10.14
CA ILE A 23 20.68 -13.97 -9.95
C ILE A 23 19.76 -14.22 -11.17
N PRO A 24 18.53 -14.76 -11.00
CA PRO A 24 17.62 -14.91 -12.13
C PRO A 24 17.25 -13.51 -12.62
N GLN A 25 17.72 -13.15 -13.82
CA GLN A 25 17.36 -11.90 -14.46
C GLN A 25 15.83 -11.83 -14.61
N GLY A 26 15.21 -10.80 -14.03
CA GLY A 26 13.76 -10.60 -14.11
C GLY A 26 13.31 -10.42 -15.56
N HIS A 27 12.69 -11.45 -16.13
CA HIS A 27 12.24 -11.44 -17.52
C HIS A 27 11.06 -10.46 -17.74
N PRO A 28 10.93 -9.86 -18.92
CA PRO A 28 9.69 -9.22 -19.36
C PRO A 28 8.53 -10.23 -19.37
N PRO A 29 7.26 -9.79 -19.42
CA PRO A 29 6.15 -10.71 -19.71
C PRO A 29 6.50 -11.51 -20.96
N THR A 30 6.47 -12.83 -20.88
CA THR A 30 6.64 -13.68 -22.06
C THR A 30 5.58 -13.31 -23.10
N LEU A 31 5.87 -13.58 -24.38
CA LEU A 31 4.92 -13.33 -25.47
C LEU A 31 3.54 -13.96 -25.16
N ASP A 32 3.55 -15.11 -24.49
CA ASP A 32 2.35 -15.82 -24.02
C ASP A 32 1.58 -15.03 -22.96
N ASN A 33 2.25 -14.43 -21.97
CA ASN A 33 1.58 -13.62 -20.95
C ASN A 33 0.92 -12.37 -21.54
N ALA A 34 1.54 -11.75 -22.56
CA ALA A 34 0.95 -10.60 -23.23
C ALA A 34 -0.30 -10.98 -24.05
N ARG A 35 -0.32 -12.16 -24.66
CA ARG A 35 -1.50 -12.70 -25.36
C ARG A 35 -2.62 -13.02 -24.37
N VAL A 36 -2.31 -13.73 -23.29
CA VAL A 36 -3.27 -14.07 -22.22
C VAL A 36 -3.86 -12.79 -21.64
N TYR A 37 -3.03 -11.79 -21.32
CA TYR A 37 -3.50 -10.50 -20.82
C TYR A 37 -4.57 -9.86 -21.71
N ARG A 38 -4.28 -9.70 -23.01
CA ARG A 38 -5.21 -9.07 -23.95
C ARG A 38 -6.50 -9.86 -24.11
N GLU A 39 -6.40 -11.18 -24.19
CA GLU A 39 -7.57 -12.06 -24.33
C GLU A 39 -8.46 -11.99 -23.09
N GLN A 40 -7.88 -12.04 -21.89
CA GLN A 40 -8.61 -11.96 -20.64
C GLN A 40 -9.26 -10.58 -20.46
N LEU A 41 -8.56 -9.48 -20.79
CA LEU A 41 -9.18 -8.15 -20.79
C LEU A 41 -10.39 -8.07 -21.72
N GLN A 42 -10.27 -8.56 -22.95
CA GLN A 42 -11.37 -8.51 -23.91
C GLN A 42 -12.58 -9.32 -23.43
N LYS A 43 -12.35 -10.52 -22.88
CA LYS A 43 -13.40 -11.36 -22.32
C LYS A 43 -14.08 -10.69 -21.11
N GLY A 44 -13.28 -10.09 -20.22
CA GLY A 44 -13.81 -9.34 -19.08
C GLY A 44 -14.65 -8.14 -19.50
N CYS A 45 -14.21 -7.36 -20.49
CA CYS A 45 -14.98 -6.24 -21.03
C CYS A 45 -16.33 -6.69 -21.62
N ARG A 46 -16.35 -7.79 -22.39
CA ARG A 46 -17.60 -8.34 -22.94
C ARG A 46 -18.55 -8.79 -21.84
N ALA A 47 -18.05 -9.50 -20.84
CA ALA A 47 -18.87 -9.96 -19.71
C ALA A 47 -19.43 -8.78 -18.89
N LEU A 48 -18.63 -7.73 -18.67
CA LEU A 48 -19.09 -6.52 -18.00
C LEU A 48 -20.20 -5.82 -18.79
N GLN A 49 -20.05 -5.71 -20.12
CA GLN A 49 -21.08 -5.13 -21.01
C GLN A 49 -22.39 -5.91 -20.98
N THR A 50 -22.35 -7.23 -20.85
CA THR A 50 -23.55 -8.08 -20.74
C THR A 50 -24.09 -8.17 -19.30
N GLY A 51 -23.46 -7.50 -18.34
CA GLY A 51 -23.87 -7.50 -16.93
C GLY A 51 -23.52 -8.77 -16.15
N ASP A 52 -22.70 -9.67 -16.72
CA ASP A 52 -22.17 -10.86 -16.05
C ASP A 52 -20.94 -10.48 -15.21
N LEU A 53 -21.22 -9.95 -14.02
CA LEU A 53 -20.22 -9.40 -13.12
C LEU A 53 -19.22 -10.45 -12.61
N ASP A 54 -19.67 -11.68 -12.38
CA ASP A 54 -18.80 -12.75 -11.86
C ASP A 54 -17.80 -13.22 -12.92
N THR A 55 -18.26 -13.36 -14.17
CA THR A 55 -17.37 -13.67 -15.30
C THR A 55 -16.42 -12.51 -15.59
N ALA A 56 -16.89 -11.26 -15.51
CA ALA A 56 -16.04 -10.08 -15.66
C ALA A 56 -14.92 -10.04 -14.61
N GLU A 57 -15.26 -10.23 -13.32
CA GLU A 57 -14.31 -10.27 -12.22
C GLU A 57 -13.22 -11.33 -12.44
N LYS A 58 -13.64 -12.56 -12.78
CA LYS A 58 -12.73 -13.68 -13.05
C LYS A 58 -11.73 -13.36 -14.17
N HIS A 59 -12.20 -12.77 -15.27
CA HIS A 59 -11.37 -12.42 -16.41
C HIS A 59 -10.42 -11.26 -16.10
N PHE A 60 -10.88 -10.19 -15.44
CA PHE A 60 -9.99 -9.09 -15.04
C PHE A 60 -8.94 -9.52 -14.02
N ALA A 61 -9.30 -10.40 -13.07
CA ALA A 61 -8.33 -11.01 -12.15
C ALA A 61 -7.30 -11.88 -12.89
N ALA A 62 -7.71 -12.63 -13.92
CA ALA A 62 -6.79 -13.39 -14.77
C ALA A 62 -5.87 -12.47 -15.59
N ALA A 63 -6.38 -11.37 -16.13
CA ALA A 63 -5.58 -10.36 -16.81
C ALA A 63 -4.54 -9.75 -15.87
N LEU A 64 -4.94 -9.38 -14.64
CA LEU A 64 -4.04 -8.88 -13.62
C LEU A 64 -2.92 -9.88 -13.31
N ARG A 65 -3.25 -11.17 -13.11
CA ARG A 65 -2.26 -12.22 -12.86
C ARG A 65 -1.26 -12.38 -14.01
N ALA A 66 -1.69 -12.22 -15.25
CA ALA A 66 -0.83 -12.37 -16.43
C ALA A 66 0.24 -11.26 -16.53
N VAL A 67 -0.05 -10.07 -15.99
CA VAL A 67 0.88 -8.93 -15.98
C VAL A 67 1.56 -8.71 -14.63
N HIS A 68 1.15 -9.44 -13.60
CA HIS A 68 1.71 -9.31 -12.27
C HIS A 68 3.16 -9.78 -12.24
N VAL A 69 4.06 -8.93 -11.77
CA VAL A 69 5.49 -9.22 -11.73
C VAL A 69 5.96 -9.31 -10.28
N LYS A 70 6.30 -10.51 -9.81
CA LYS A 70 6.69 -10.76 -8.40
C LYS A 70 8.01 -10.08 -7.97
N HIS A 71 8.94 -9.80 -8.89
CA HIS A 71 10.31 -9.36 -8.53
C HIS A 71 10.94 -8.38 -9.54
N SER A 72 10.30 -7.24 -9.87
CA SER A 72 10.91 -6.32 -10.84
C SER A 72 10.65 -4.85 -10.59
N ASN A 73 11.51 -4.01 -11.18
CA ASN A 73 11.63 -2.58 -10.96
C ASN A 73 10.31 -1.83 -11.24
N ALA A 74 10.14 -0.67 -10.59
CA ALA A 74 8.92 0.15 -10.54
C ALA A 74 8.19 0.35 -11.87
N ASP A 75 8.92 0.37 -12.99
CA ASP A 75 8.39 0.61 -14.33
C ASP A 75 7.49 -0.52 -14.87
N LYS A 76 7.64 -1.76 -14.38
CA LYS A 76 6.84 -2.90 -14.85
C LYS A 76 5.45 -3.00 -14.20
N TYR A 77 5.25 -2.45 -12.99
CA TYR A 77 3.95 -2.45 -12.31
C TYR A 77 2.90 -1.58 -13.02
N LYS A 78 3.33 -0.68 -13.92
CA LYS A 78 2.43 0.17 -14.72
C LYS A 78 1.41 -0.62 -15.53
N LYS A 79 1.74 -1.86 -15.93
CA LYS A 79 0.82 -2.75 -16.65
C LYS A 79 -0.33 -3.28 -15.79
N GLU A 80 -0.20 -3.24 -14.47
CA GLU A 80 -1.25 -3.67 -13.54
C GLU A 80 -2.36 -2.61 -13.38
N ALA A 81 -2.10 -1.34 -13.71
CA ALA A 81 -3.06 -0.26 -13.49
C ALA A 81 -4.36 -0.47 -14.28
N GLU A 82 -4.28 -0.83 -15.57
CA GLU A 82 -5.46 -1.09 -16.41
C GLU A 82 -6.34 -2.25 -15.89
N PRO A 83 -5.82 -3.47 -15.65
CA PRO A 83 -6.66 -4.56 -15.15
C PRO A 83 -7.20 -4.28 -13.73
N LEU A 84 -6.49 -3.53 -12.89
CA LEU A 84 -7.04 -3.07 -11.60
C LEU A 84 -8.21 -2.09 -11.80
N CYS A 85 -8.07 -1.12 -12.71
CA CYS A 85 -9.17 -0.20 -13.05
C CYS A 85 -10.40 -0.97 -13.53
N ARG A 86 -10.22 -1.93 -14.45
CA ARG A 86 -11.31 -2.75 -14.99
C ARG A 86 -11.94 -3.66 -13.94
N LEU A 87 -11.12 -4.28 -13.08
CA LEU A 87 -11.61 -5.09 -11.97
C LEU A 87 -12.44 -4.24 -10.99
N SER A 88 -12.02 -3.00 -10.73
CA SER A 88 -12.80 -2.09 -9.91
C SER A 88 -14.14 -1.73 -10.52
N ASP A 89 -14.29 -1.68 -11.85
CA ASP A 89 -15.55 -1.27 -12.50
C ASP A 89 -16.70 -2.26 -12.24
N VAL A 90 -16.36 -3.51 -11.89
CA VAL A 90 -17.33 -4.56 -11.56
C VAL A 90 -18.10 -4.25 -10.27
N TYR A 91 -17.40 -3.72 -9.27
CA TYR A 91 -17.92 -3.65 -7.91
C TYR A 91 -18.98 -2.56 -7.68
N PRO A 92 -18.89 -1.34 -8.25
CA PRO A 92 -19.98 -0.37 -8.18
C PRO A 92 -21.28 -0.89 -8.80
N GLU A 93 -21.20 -1.66 -9.90
CA GLU A 93 -22.37 -2.29 -10.50
C GLU A 93 -22.98 -3.39 -9.61
N ARG A 94 -22.14 -4.10 -8.86
CA ARG A 94 -22.61 -5.06 -7.84
C ARG A 94 -23.27 -4.33 -6.67
N GLY A 95 -22.61 -3.32 -6.11
CA GLY A 95 -23.10 -2.50 -5.00
C GLY A 95 -24.41 -1.76 -5.31
N LYS A 96 -24.59 -1.29 -6.55
CA LYS A 96 -25.86 -0.70 -7.03
C LYS A 96 -27.04 -1.66 -6.88
N LYS A 97 -26.84 -2.94 -7.20
CA LYS A 97 -27.87 -4.00 -7.16
C LYS A 97 -28.07 -4.51 -5.74
N SER A 98 -26.98 -4.78 -5.01
CA SER A 98 -27.01 -5.36 -3.68
C SER A 98 -27.36 -4.36 -2.58
N LYS A 99 -27.12 -3.07 -2.83
CA LYS A 99 -27.15 -2.00 -1.81
C LYS A 99 -26.12 -2.22 -0.69
N ASP A 100 -25.11 -3.05 -0.94
CA ASP A 100 -24.03 -3.33 0.00
C ASP A 100 -22.89 -2.32 -0.16
N GLY A 101 -22.59 -1.61 0.93
CA GLY A 101 -21.45 -0.70 1.03
C GLY A 101 -20.10 -1.36 0.78
N SER A 102 -19.97 -2.66 1.11
CA SER A 102 -18.71 -3.39 1.01
C SER A 102 -18.17 -3.47 -0.42
N ASP A 103 -19.06 -3.53 -1.41
CA ASP A 103 -18.71 -3.51 -2.83
C ASP A 103 -18.08 -2.17 -3.23
N PHE A 104 -18.66 -1.04 -2.80
CA PHE A 104 -18.09 0.28 -3.06
C PHE A 104 -16.73 0.47 -2.37
N THR A 105 -16.58 0.01 -1.13
CA THR A 105 -15.29 0.03 -0.42
C THR A 105 -14.24 -0.77 -1.18
N LYS A 106 -14.60 -1.96 -1.68
CA LYS A 106 -13.70 -2.80 -2.47
C LYS A 106 -13.32 -2.11 -3.79
N ALA A 107 -14.28 -1.47 -4.47
CA ALA A 107 -14.01 -0.69 -5.68
C ALA A 107 -12.99 0.44 -5.41
N ALA A 108 -13.21 1.24 -4.37
CA ALA A 108 -12.32 2.34 -3.98
C ALA A 108 -10.91 1.82 -3.63
N ALA A 109 -10.81 0.72 -2.90
CA ALA A 109 -9.53 0.09 -2.55
C ALA A 109 -8.75 -0.35 -3.78
N ILE A 110 -9.41 -1.02 -4.74
CA ILE A 110 -8.78 -1.47 -5.99
C ILE A 110 -8.36 -0.27 -6.86
N ARG A 111 -9.17 0.80 -6.93
CA ARG A 111 -8.78 2.03 -7.63
C ARG A 111 -7.60 2.74 -7.00
N ASN A 112 -7.52 2.78 -5.67
CA ASN A 112 -6.34 3.28 -4.97
C ASN A 112 -5.09 2.44 -5.29
N ALA A 113 -5.23 1.11 -5.37
CA ALA A 113 -4.15 0.23 -5.80
C ALA A 113 -3.72 0.51 -7.26
N ALA A 114 -4.67 0.81 -8.15
CA ALA A 114 -4.41 1.23 -9.52
C ALA A 114 -3.69 2.59 -9.58
N LEU A 115 -4.10 3.55 -8.76
CA LEU A 115 -3.53 4.91 -8.70
C LEU A 115 -2.04 4.91 -8.37
N VAL A 116 -1.62 4.02 -7.45
CA VAL A 116 -0.20 3.84 -7.08
C VAL A 116 0.63 3.28 -8.25
N ARG A 117 0.00 2.50 -9.12
CA ARG A 117 0.64 1.83 -10.27
C ARG A 117 0.51 2.62 -11.57
N ALA A 118 -0.32 3.66 -11.60
CA ALA A 118 -0.62 4.42 -12.79
C ALA A 118 0.50 5.37 -13.22
N ARG A 119 0.58 5.64 -14.52
CA ARG A 119 1.40 6.75 -15.04
C ARG A 119 0.78 8.09 -14.65
N THR A 120 1.57 9.15 -14.68
CA THR A 120 1.15 10.48 -14.19
C THR A 120 -0.08 11.00 -14.93
N GLU A 121 -0.14 10.78 -16.24
CA GLU A 121 -1.25 11.13 -17.12
C GLU A 121 -2.56 10.43 -16.73
N ASP A 122 -2.48 9.17 -16.29
CA ASP A 122 -3.66 8.34 -15.96
C ASP A 122 -4.20 8.63 -14.53
N LYS A 123 -3.41 9.28 -13.67
CA LYS A 123 -3.77 9.49 -12.24
C LYS A 123 -5.00 10.37 -12.04
N LYS A 124 -5.22 11.35 -12.93
CA LYS A 124 -6.36 12.27 -12.82
C LYS A 124 -7.69 11.54 -12.96
N ASP A 125 -7.80 10.69 -13.98
CA ASP A 125 -9.03 9.96 -14.27
C ASP A 125 -9.32 8.90 -13.19
N ILE A 126 -8.28 8.27 -12.66
CA ILE A 126 -8.42 7.33 -11.54
C ILE A 126 -8.93 8.05 -10.28
N LYS A 127 -8.38 9.22 -9.95
CA LYS A 127 -8.88 10.04 -8.83
C LYS A 127 -10.34 10.45 -9.01
N GLN A 128 -10.71 10.85 -10.22
CA GLN A 128 -12.10 11.19 -10.53
C GLN A 128 -13.03 9.97 -10.35
N THR A 129 -12.58 8.79 -10.77
CA THR A 129 -13.36 7.56 -10.60
C THR A 129 -13.53 7.19 -9.12
N ILE A 130 -12.50 7.39 -8.29
CA ILE A 130 -12.61 7.15 -6.83
C ILE A 130 -13.70 8.05 -6.23
N LEU A 131 -13.77 9.32 -6.62
CA LEU A 131 -14.82 10.24 -6.17
C LEU A 131 -16.21 9.78 -6.64
N GLN A 132 -16.33 9.30 -7.87
CA GLN A 132 -17.58 8.75 -8.39
C GLN A 132 -18.02 7.50 -7.62
N VAL A 133 -17.10 6.61 -7.24
CA VAL A 133 -17.41 5.44 -6.40
C VAL A 133 -17.98 5.89 -5.05
N SER A 134 -17.37 6.88 -4.40
CA SER A 134 -17.88 7.43 -3.14
C SER A 134 -19.26 8.06 -3.32
N GLN A 135 -19.50 8.78 -4.42
CA GLN A 135 -20.81 9.37 -4.70
C GLN A 135 -21.89 8.30 -4.92
N LEU A 136 -21.56 7.23 -5.66
CA LEU A 136 -22.48 6.10 -5.86
C LEU A 136 -22.78 5.35 -4.56
N PHE A 137 -21.81 5.26 -3.64
CA PHE A 137 -22.05 4.72 -2.30
C PHE A 137 -23.08 5.57 -1.54
N VAL A 138 -22.87 6.89 -1.49
CA VAL A 138 -23.78 7.82 -0.80
C VAL A 138 -25.19 7.75 -1.40
N GLU A 139 -25.30 7.71 -2.73
CA GLU A 139 -26.59 7.61 -3.41
C GLU A 139 -27.28 6.27 -3.18
N HIS A 140 -26.57 5.16 -3.39
CA HIS A 140 -27.21 3.84 -3.44
C HIS A 140 -27.28 3.12 -2.11
N VAL A 141 -26.42 3.42 -1.15
CA VAL A 141 -26.42 2.79 0.18
C VAL A 141 -27.13 3.69 1.20
N LEU A 142 -26.84 5.00 1.18
CA LEU A 142 -27.42 5.96 2.14
C LEU A 142 -28.69 6.64 1.61
N GLY A 143 -28.98 6.58 0.31
CA GLY A 143 -30.15 7.21 -0.28
C GLY A 143 -30.03 8.73 -0.44
N ILE A 144 -28.82 9.30 -0.25
CA ILE A 144 -28.56 10.73 -0.29
C ILE A 144 -28.16 11.13 -1.71
N LYS A 145 -28.91 12.04 -2.35
CA LYS A 145 -28.70 12.45 -3.76
C LYS A 145 -27.86 13.72 -3.92
N GLU A 146 -27.40 14.31 -2.82
CA GLU A 146 -26.75 15.62 -2.81
C GLU A 146 -25.27 15.56 -3.27
N VAL A 147 -24.78 16.67 -3.80
CA VAL A 147 -23.39 16.85 -4.21
C VAL A 147 -22.52 16.98 -2.95
N VAL A 148 -21.76 15.93 -2.64
CA VAL A 148 -20.78 15.96 -1.56
C VAL A 148 -19.75 17.05 -1.84
N ASN A 149 -19.68 18.05 -0.95
CA ASN A 149 -18.71 19.13 -1.04
C ASN A 149 -17.30 18.57 -0.80
N THR A 150 -16.39 18.70 -1.78
CA THR A 150 -15.01 18.19 -1.67
C THR A 150 -14.09 19.10 -0.86
N SER A 151 -14.57 20.26 -0.41
CA SER A 151 -13.80 21.29 0.31
C SER A 151 -13.13 20.78 1.59
N ASP A 152 -13.69 19.78 2.26
CA ASP A 152 -13.16 19.31 3.54
C ASP A 152 -11.93 18.41 3.37
N SER A 153 -11.79 17.75 2.21
CA SER A 153 -10.64 16.89 1.90
C SER A 153 -9.30 17.65 1.96
N ASP A 154 -9.28 18.92 1.54
CA ASP A 154 -8.06 19.71 1.56
C ASP A 154 -7.69 20.19 2.97
N LYS A 155 -8.67 20.41 3.84
CA LYS A 155 -8.45 20.66 5.26
C LYS A 155 -7.81 19.44 5.93
N HIS A 156 -8.35 18.25 5.70
CA HIS A 156 -7.81 17.01 6.26
C HIS A 156 -6.38 16.73 5.81
N LYS A 157 -6.08 16.94 4.51
CA LYS A 157 -4.71 16.82 4.00
C LYS A 157 -3.76 17.80 4.67
N SER A 158 -4.20 19.03 4.91
CA SER A 158 -3.42 20.07 5.59
C SER A 158 -3.08 19.67 7.02
N ILE A 159 -4.05 19.15 7.78
CA ILE A 159 -3.83 18.63 9.15
C ILE A 159 -2.78 17.50 9.12
N LEU A 160 -2.96 16.51 8.25
CA LEU A 160 -2.02 15.40 8.11
C LEU A 160 -0.62 15.84 7.65
N LYS A 161 -0.51 16.94 6.91
CA LYS A 161 0.77 17.50 6.49
C LYS A 161 1.50 18.11 7.69
N LYS A 162 0.81 18.93 8.48
CA LYS A 162 1.34 19.53 9.71
C LYS A 162 1.80 18.46 10.71
N ASP A 163 1.03 17.39 10.87
CA ASP A 163 1.42 16.28 11.74
C ASP A 163 2.71 15.60 11.27
N ARG A 164 2.88 15.42 9.95
CA ARG A 164 4.11 14.85 9.38
C ARG A 164 5.30 15.78 9.57
N GLU A 165 5.14 17.07 9.29
CA GLU A 165 6.18 18.09 9.48
C GLU A 165 6.64 18.11 10.95
N HIS A 166 5.71 18.09 11.90
CA HIS A 166 6.03 18.02 13.34
C HIS A 166 6.81 16.75 13.73
N VAL A 167 6.42 15.59 13.20
CA VAL A 167 7.12 14.32 13.47
C VAL A 167 8.52 14.33 12.84
N GLU A 168 8.65 14.88 11.64
CA GLU A 168 9.93 15.03 10.95
C GLU A 168 10.90 15.92 11.76
N ASP A 169 10.42 17.06 12.26
CA ASP A 169 11.22 17.96 13.09
C ASP A 169 11.67 17.30 14.41
N LYS A 170 10.78 16.52 15.04
CA LYS A 170 11.15 15.75 16.24
C LYS A 170 12.15 14.64 15.95
N LEU A 171 12.05 13.96 14.80
CA LEU A 171 13.03 12.96 14.38
C LEU A 171 14.41 13.59 14.15
N LYS A 172 14.47 14.74 13.45
CA LYS A 172 15.72 15.50 13.27
C LYS A 172 16.33 15.91 14.60
N LYS A 173 15.51 16.33 15.56
CA LYS A 173 15.97 16.67 16.91
C LYS A 173 16.57 15.46 17.64
N ILE A 174 15.89 14.30 17.61
CA ILE A 174 16.42 13.06 18.19
C ILE A 174 17.75 12.67 17.52
N GLU A 175 17.85 12.79 16.20
CA GLU A 175 19.06 12.51 15.45
C GLU A 175 20.22 13.43 15.83
N GLN A 176 19.95 14.70 16.12
CA GLN A 176 20.97 15.66 16.58
C GLN A 176 21.39 15.43 18.05
N GLU A 177 20.46 15.02 18.90
CA GLU A 177 20.70 14.85 20.34
C GLU A 177 21.29 13.47 20.69
N ILE A 178 20.98 12.44 19.90
CA ILE A 178 21.35 11.04 20.17
C ILE A 178 21.87 10.40 18.88
N ASP A 179 23.09 10.78 18.49
CA ASP A 179 23.75 10.27 17.28
C ASP A 179 24.78 9.16 17.59
N PRO A 180 24.42 7.87 17.44
CA PRO A 180 25.36 6.77 17.65
C PRO A 180 26.46 6.74 16.58
N TYR A 181 26.30 7.40 15.43
CA TYR A 181 27.30 7.43 14.36
C TYR A 181 28.39 8.47 14.58
N SER A 182 28.28 9.25 15.66
CA SER A 182 29.35 10.16 16.09
C SER A 182 30.46 9.43 16.86
N LEU A 183 30.22 8.18 17.27
CA LEU A 183 31.17 7.33 17.99
C LEU A 183 31.89 6.37 17.03
N ASP A 184 33.08 5.91 17.43
CA ASP A 184 33.81 4.87 16.71
C ASP A 184 33.10 3.50 16.86
N ASP A 185 33.24 2.62 15.85
CA ASP A 185 32.58 1.30 15.84
C ASP A 185 32.96 0.40 17.04
N ASP A 186 34.15 0.61 17.63
CA ASP A 186 34.65 -0.12 18.80
C ASP A 186 34.33 0.58 20.14
N ASP A 187 33.60 1.71 20.12
CA ASP A 187 33.25 2.46 21.32
C ASP A 187 32.31 1.64 22.22
N PRO A 188 32.67 1.38 23.49
CA PRO A 188 31.85 0.57 24.38
C PRO A 188 30.47 1.18 24.70
N GLU A 189 30.29 2.49 24.50
CA GLU A 189 29.05 3.22 24.77
C GLU A 189 28.07 3.21 23.60
N ILE A 190 28.49 2.83 22.38
CA ILE A 190 27.66 2.86 21.16
C ILE A 190 26.31 2.18 21.37
N ARG A 191 26.32 1.01 22.02
CA ARG A 191 25.11 0.21 22.30
C ARG A 191 24.13 0.93 23.23
N GLU A 192 24.62 1.71 24.19
CA GLU A 192 23.75 2.47 25.08
C GLU A 192 23.16 3.69 24.37
N VAL A 193 23.94 4.37 23.52
CA VAL A 193 23.43 5.49 22.70
C VAL A 193 22.37 5.00 21.70
N GLU A 194 22.58 3.86 21.04
CA GLU A 194 21.57 3.23 20.18
C GLU A 194 20.28 2.92 20.93
N LYS A 195 20.39 2.38 22.15
CA LYS A 195 19.25 2.09 23.01
C LYS A 195 18.49 3.37 23.38
N GLN A 196 19.19 4.43 23.78
CA GLN A 196 18.58 5.72 24.08
C GLN A 196 17.86 6.30 22.85
N ARG A 197 18.46 6.23 21.66
CA ARG A 197 17.83 6.68 20.41
C ARG A 197 16.55 5.90 20.13
N ALA A 198 16.58 4.58 20.29
CA ALA A 198 15.43 3.72 20.09
C ALA A 198 14.30 4.05 21.09
N GLU A 199 14.62 4.29 22.36
CA GLU A 199 13.66 4.69 23.40
C GLU A 199 13.03 6.06 23.10
N ALA A 200 13.82 7.02 22.61
CA ALA A 200 13.32 8.33 22.20
C ALA A 200 12.37 8.23 20.99
N ILE A 201 12.73 7.45 19.96
CA ILE A 201 11.87 7.19 18.79
C ILE A 201 10.57 6.47 19.22
N PHE A 202 10.67 5.49 20.11
CA PHE A 202 9.51 4.78 20.64
C PHE A 202 8.57 5.71 21.42
N THR A 203 9.14 6.63 22.21
CA THR A 203 8.38 7.65 22.93
C THR A 203 7.70 8.62 21.96
N LEU A 204 8.40 9.07 20.91
CA LEU A 204 7.81 9.88 19.84
C LEU A 204 6.61 9.16 19.19
N PHE A 205 6.76 7.88 18.87
CA PHE A 205 5.68 7.07 18.32
C PHE A 205 4.48 7.01 19.26
N LYS A 206 4.69 6.61 20.52
CA LYS A 206 3.60 6.42 21.49
C LYS A 206 2.92 7.72 21.91
N ALA A 207 3.68 8.76 22.21
CA ALA A 207 3.16 9.99 22.82
C ALA A 207 2.73 11.04 21.80
N THR A 208 3.25 10.99 20.57
CA THR A 208 2.91 11.96 19.52
C THR A 208 2.14 11.30 18.37
N ILE A 209 2.74 10.32 17.69
CA ILE A 209 2.16 9.78 16.46
C ILE A 209 0.82 9.09 16.74
N VAL A 210 0.75 8.25 17.78
CA VAL A 210 -0.49 7.55 18.14
C VAL A 210 -1.61 8.54 18.47
N GLU A 211 -1.33 9.58 19.26
CA GLU A 211 -2.35 10.55 19.66
C GLU A 211 -2.80 11.44 18.50
N GLN A 212 -1.88 11.91 17.64
CA GLN A 212 -2.24 12.60 16.40
C GLN A 212 -3.17 11.75 15.54
N ARG A 213 -2.88 10.45 15.38
CA ARG A 213 -3.70 9.54 14.58
C ARG A 213 -5.07 9.30 15.20
N LYS A 214 -5.15 9.10 16.51
CA LYS A 214 -6.43 8.94 17.23
C LYS A 214 -7.31 10.17 17.05
N THR A 215 -6.77 11.36 17.30
CA THR A 215 -7.50 12.63 17.16
C THR A 215 -7.99 12.82 15.73
N PHE A 216 -7.12 12.60 14.74
CA PHE A 216 -7.49 12.74 13.34
C PHE A 216 -8.58 11.74 12.92
N ILE A 217 -8.45 10.47 13.31
CA ILE A 217 -9.46 9.43 12.98
C ILE A 217 -10.78 9.74 13.67
N SER A 218 -10.75 10.15 14.95
CA SER A 218 -11.97 10.47 15.70
C SER A 218 -12.73 11.61 15.03
N GLY A 219 -12.02 12.70 14.67
CA GLY A 219 -12.65 13.82 13.94
C GLY A 219 -13.26 13.41 12.60
N LEU A 220 -12.59 12.55 11.82
CA LEU A 220 -13.17 12.03 10.58
C LEU A 220 -14.43 11.18 10.82
N VAL A 221 -14.45 10.39 11.90
CA VAL A 221 -15.62 9.59 12.26
C VAL A 221 -16.78 10.49 12.69
N ASP A 222 -16.50 11.52 13.49
CA ASP A 222 -17.49 12.51 13.90
C ASP A 222 -18.12 13.22 12.69
N GLU A 223 -17.31 13.69 11.75
CA GLU A 223 -17.78 14.28 10.48
C GLU A 223 -18.63 13.30 9.66
N CYS A 224 -18.25 12.00 9.63
CA CYS A 224 -19.02 10.98 8.95
C CYS A 224 -20.39 10.73 9.63
N MET A 225 -20.43 10.73 10.96
CA MET A 225 -21.68 10.58 11.73
C MET A 225 -22.62 11.77 11.51
N GLU A 226 -22.09 12.99 11.43
CA GLU A 226 -22.90 14.18 11.08
C GLU A 226 -23.61 14.05 9.73
N VAL A 227 -22.95 13.41 8.74
CA VAL A 227 -23.52 13.22 7.39
C VAL A 227 -24.47 12.02 7.33
N MET A 228 -24.16 10.92 8.01
CA MET A 228 -24.91 9.66 7.87
C MET A 228 -26.07 9.51 8.87
N GLY A 229 -26.05 10.21 10.00
CA GLY A 229 -27.02 10.04 11.10
C GLY A 229 -26.63 8.95 12.08
#